data_AF-A0A367LYP8-F1
#
_entry.id   AF-A0A367LYP8-F1
#
_cell.length_a   1.000
_cell.length_b   1.000
_cell.length_c   1.000
_cell.angle_alpha   90.00
_cell.angle_beta   90.00
_cell.angle_gamma   90.00
#
_symmetry.space_group_name_H-M   'P 1'
#
loop_
_entity.id
_entity.type
_entity.pdbx_description
1 polymer ?
#
loop_
_entity_poly.entity_id
_entity_poly.type
_entity_poly.pdbx_seq_one_letter_code
_entity_poly.pdbx_strand_id
1 'polypeptide(L)'
;ALLATENAPAGKRAWFGMFPQLGPSIGFLAANGLFLALAMLLSEEQFREWGWRIPFLLSAALVVVGLYVRLKLAETPVFAKAMAKHERVRLPIAELFAQHWRPTLLGALAMVVCYALFYISTVFSLSYGVASLGFSREEFLGLLCLAVLFMAAATPLSAWLSDRFGR
;
A
#
# COMPACT_ATOMS: atom_id res chain seq x y z
N ALA A 1 -0.65 0.06 9.89
CA ALA A 1 -1.48 -1.14 10.12
C ALA A 1 -1.66 -1.40 11.61
N LEU A 2 -0.60 -1.70 12.38
CA LEU A 2 -0.65 -1.95 13.83
C LEU A 2 -1.43 -0.89 14.63
N LEU A 3 -1.09 0.39 14.47
CA LEU A 3 -1.80 1.52 15.10
C LEU A 3 -3.32 1.55 14.80
N ALA A 4 -3.73 1.18 13.59
CA ALA A 4 -5.14 1.16 13.21
C ALA A 4 -5.87 -0.07 13.77
N THR A 5 -5.21 -1.22 13.82
CA THR A 5 -5.77 -2.46 14.36
C THR A 5 -5.79 -2.52 15.89
N GLU A 6 -4.87 -1.83 16.55
CA GLU A 6 -4.78 -1.75 18.02
C GLU A 6 -5.78 -0.75 18.60
N ASN A 7 -6.09 0.32 17.87
CA ASN A 7 -7.13 1.28 18.25
C ASN A 7 -8.54 0.91 17.74
N ALA A 8 -8.70 -0.22 17.05
CA ALA A 8 -9.98 -0.62 16.48
C ALA A 8 -10.97 -1.15 17.54
N PRO A 9 -12.28 -0.83 17.44
CA PRO A 9 -13.33 -1.47 18.23
C PRO A 9 -13.33 -3.00 18.07
N ALA A 10 -13.81 -3.73 19.09
CA ALA A 10 -13.92 -5.18 19.03
C ALA A 10 -14.73 -5.63 17.79
N GLY A 11 -14.20 -6.62 17.06
CA GLY A 11 -14.83 -7.16 15.85
C GLY A 11 -14.69 -6.32 14.57
N LYS A 12 -13.93 -5.21 14.59
CA LYS A 12 -13.69 -4.36 13.40
C LYS A 12 -12.21 -4.23 13.05
N ARG A 13 -11.40 -5.22 13.43
CA ARG A 13 -9.94 -5.13 13.30
C ARG A 13 -9.51 -5.23 11.84
N ALA A 14 -10.10 -6.12 11.05
CA ALA A 14 -9.79 -6.20 9.62
C ALA A 14 -10.31 -4.97 8.87
N TRP A 15 -11.50 -4.46 9.24
CA TRP A 15 -12.05 -3.21 8.69
C TRP A 15 -11.13 -2.01 8.88
N PHE A 16 -10.61 -1.77 10.09
CA PHE A 16 -9.65 -0.67 10.31
C PHE A 16 -8.26 -0.98 9.72
N GLY A 17 -7.91 -2.25 9.57
CA GLY A 17 -6.70 -2.71 8.87
C GLY A 17 -6.75 -2.54 7.35
N MET A 18 -7.92 -2.31 6.74
CA MET A 18 -8.07 -2.19 5.30
C MET A 18 -7.62 -0.82 4.76
N PHE A 19 -7.69 0.24 5.56
CA PHE A 19 -7.39 1.61 5.09
C PHE A 19 -5.95 1.76 4.56
N PRO A 20 -4.91 1.21 5.21
CA PRO A 20 -3.58 1.14 4.61
C PRO A 20 -3.53 0.34 3.30
N GLN A 21 -4.33 -0.71 3.17
CA GLN A 21 -4.37 -1.57 1.97
C GLN A 21 -5.09 -0.91 0.79
N LEU A 22 -5.95 0.08 1.03
CA LEU A 22 -6.52 0.92 -0.03
C LEU A 22 -5.53 1.94 -0.59
N GLY A 23 -4.47 2.27 0.17
CA GLY A 23 -3.42 3.20 -0.23
C GLY A 23 -2.79 2.85 -1.58
N PRO A 24 -2.32 1.61 -1.81
CA PRO A 24 -1.82 1.17 -3.12
C PRO A 24 -2.80 1.38 -4.27
N SER A 25 -4.09 1.05 -4.11
CA SER A 25 -5.09 1.22 -5.17
C SER A 25 -5.28 2.70 -5.53
N ILE A 26 -5.46 3.54 -4.51
CA ILE A 26 -5.66 4.99 -4.69
C ILE A 26 -4.40 5.62 -5.30
N GLY A 27 -3.22 5.26 -4.78
CA GLY A 27 -1.94 5.74 -5.29
C GLY A 27 -1.69 5.32 -6.73
N PHE A 28 -2.04 4.08 -7.09
CA PHE A 28 -1.92 3.59 -8.46
C PHE A 28 -2.84 4.36 -9.42
N LEU A 29 -4.12 4.54 -9.06
CA LEU A 29 -5.05 5.33 -9.88
C LEU A 29 -4.62 6.78 -10.02
N ALA A 30 -4.18 7.41 -8.93
CA ALA A 30 -3.68 8.79 -8.96
C ALA A 30 -2.41 8.91 -9.83
N ALA A 31 -1.47 7.98 -9.72
CA ALA A 31 -0.25 7.98 -10.52
C ALA A 31 -0.54 7.78 -12.02
N ASN A 32 -1.39 6.81 -12.36
CA ASN A 32 -1.76 6.55 -13.75
C ASN A 32 -2.60 7.69 -14.35
N GLY A 33 -3.56 8.22 -13.58
CA GLY A 33 -4.35 9.38 -14.00
C GLY A 33 -3.47 10.61 -14.23
N LEU A 34 -2.50 10.85 -13.36
CA LEU A 34 -1.51 11.91 -13.56
C LEU A 34 -0.67 11.68 -14.81
N PHE A 35 -0.15 10.47 -15.01
CA PHE A 35 0.65 10.14 -16.20
C PHE A 35 -0.13 10.32 -17.50
N LEU A 36 -1.40 9.88 -17.51
CA LEU A 36 -2.29 10.06 -18.65
C LEU A 36 -2.55 11.55 -18.92
N ALA A 37 -2.85 12.33 -17.87
CA ALA A 37 -3.06 13.77 -18.00
C ALA A 37 -1.82 14.47 -18.58
N LEU A 38 -0.62 14.10 -18.09
CA LEU A 38 0.64 14.64 -18.62
C LEU A 38 0.86 14.24 -20.07
N ALA A 39 0.56 13.00 -20.46
CA ALA A 39 0.68 12.52 -21.84
C ALA A 39 -0.29 13.24 -22.79
N MET A 40 -1.48 13.64 -22.31
CA MET A 40 -2.47 14.39 -23.12
C MET A 40 -2.16 15.89 -23.23
N LEU A 41 -1.50 16.47 -22.22
CA LEU A 41 -1.24 17.91 -22.14
C LEU A 41 0.14 18.32 -22.68
N LEU A 42 1.11 17.42 -22.71
CA LEU A 42 2.51 17.70 -23.06
C LEU A 42 2.93 16.90 -24.28
N SER A 43 3.77 17.51 -25.13
CA SER A 43 4.50 16.76 -26.15
C SER A 43 5.59 15.88 -25.51
N GLU A 44 6.05 14.86 -26.23
CA GLU A 44 7.13 13.97 -25.76
C GLU A 44 8.41 14.75 -25.38
N GLU A 45 8.71 15.81 -26.13
CA GLU A 45 9.85 16.68 -25.88
C GLU A 45 9.68 17.49 -24.58
N GLN A 46 8.50 18.10 -24.37
CA GLN A 46 8.20 18.84 -23.14
C GLN A 46 8.19 17.91 -21.90
N PHE A 47 7.68 16.68 -22.05
CA PHE A 47 7.70 15.71 -20.98
C PHE A 47 9.14 15.37 -20.55
N ARG A 48 10.04 15.13 -21.53
CA ARG A 48 11.46 14.84 -21.28
C ARG A 48 12.21 16.04 -20.70
N GLU A 49 11.90 17.24 -21.16
CA GLU A 49 12.60 18.44 -20.73
C GLU A 49 12.24 18.84 -19.29
N TRP A 50 10.95 18.77 -18.93
CA TRP A 50 10.49 19.16 -17.59
C TRP A 50 9.27 18.44 -17.04
N GLY A 51 8.37 17.92 -17.87
CA GLY A 51 7.11 17.31 -17.42
C GLY A 51 7.30 16.14 -16.44
N TRP A 52 8.38 15.37 -16.60
CA TRP A 52 8.73 14.27 -15.69
C TRP A 52 8.93 14.70 -14.23
N ARG A 53 9.19 15.98 -13.95
CA ARG A 53 9.40 16.49 -12.58
C ARG A 53 8.09 16.63 -11.80
N ILE A 54 6.95 16.79 -12.48
CA ILE A 54 5.63 17.00 -11.84
C ILE A 54 5.25 15.85 -10.90
N PRO A 55 5.32 14.56 -11.31
CA PRO A 55 5.04 13.44 -10.40
C PRO A 55 5.92 13.42 -9.15
N PHE A 56 7.19 13.79 -9.26
CA PHE A 56 8.12 13.82 -8.12
C PHE A 56 7.78 14.93 -7.14
N LEU A 57 7.43 16.13 -7.62
CA LEU A 57 7.03 17.25 -6.76
C LEU A 57 5.73 16.94 -6.01
N LEU A 58 4.75 16.33 -6.69
CA LEU A 58 3.51 15.89 -6.05
C LEU A 58 3.78 14.78 -5.02
N SER A 59 4.67 13.84 -5.32
CA SER A 59 5.09 12.81 -4.36
C SER A 59 5.76 13.43 -3.13
N ALA A 60 6.64 14.41 -3.30
CA ALA A 60 7.28 15.12 -2.20
C ALA A 60 6.25 15.82 -1.30
N ALA A 61 5.23 16.46 -1.88
CA ALA A 61 4.13 17.05 -1.12
C ALA A 61 3.36 16.00 -0.31
N LEU A 62 3.06 14.84 -0.90
CA LEU A 62 2.41 13.73 -0.19
C LEU A 62 3.27 13.19 0.97
N VAL A 63 4.60 13.14 0.81
CA VAL A 63 5.52 12.75 1.89
C VAL A 63 5.46 13.76 3.05
N VAL A 64 5.45 15.06 2.76
CA VAL A 64 5.33 16.11 3.79
C VAL A 64 4.00 15.98 4.55
N VAL A 65 2.89 15.77 3.83
CA VAL A 65 1.58 15.53 4.45
C VAL A 65 1.61 14.27 5.31
N GLY A 66 2.17 13.17 4.79
CA GLY A 66 2.30 11.91 5.53
C GLY A 66 3.16 12.06 6.79
N LEU A 67 4.25 12.82 6.73
CA LEU A 67 5.09 13.15 7.87
C LEU A 67 4.33 13.99 8.89
N TYR A 68 3.62 15.04 8.44
CA TYR A 68 2.81 15.89 9.32
C TYR A 68 1.74 15.07 10.07
N VAL A 69 0.98 14.24 9.36
CA VAL A 69 -0.01 13.34 9.97
C VAL A 69 0.65 12.41 10.97
N ARG A 70 1.82 11.85 10.63
CA ARG A 70 2.56 10.94 11.51
C ARG A 70 3.06 11.62 12.78
N LEU A 71 3.47 12.88 12.70
CA LEU A 71 3.89 13.69 13.85
C LEU A 71 2.72 14.12 14.75
N LYS A 72 1.51 14.21 14.19
CA LYS A 72 0.29 14.60 14.93
C LYS A 72 -0.50 13.42 15.49
N LEU A 73 -0.27 12.21 15.00
CA LEU A 73 -0.89 11.01 15.56
C LEU A 73 -0.35 10.80 16.98
N ALA A 74 -1.22 10.96 17.98
CA ALA A 74 -0.89 10.63 19.36
C ALA A 74 -0.52 9.14 19.46
N GLU A 75 0.52 8.83 20.24
CA GLU A 75 0.93 7.44 20.45
C GLU A 75 -0.20 6.62 21.08
N THR A 76 -0.22 5.31 20.81
CA THR A 76 -1.29 4.46 21.36
C THR A 76 -1.25 4.49 22.89
N PRO A 77 -2.42 4.44 23.57
CA PRO A 77 -2.47 4.39 25.03
C PRO A 77 -1.73 3.17 25.61
N VAL A 78 -1.52 2.13 24.81
CA VAL A 78 -0.70 0.96 25.15
C VAL A 78 0.78 1.33 25.21
N PHE A 79 1.29 2.06 24.22
CA PHE A 79 2.68 2.51 24.18
C PHE A 79 2.96 3.57 25.26
N ALA A 80 2.03 4.50 25.47
CA ALA A 80 2.13 5.50 26.56
C ALA A 80 2.20 4.85 27.96
N LYS A 81 1.42 3.77 28.21
CA LYS A 81 1.48 3.01 29.47
C LYS A 81 2.80 2.24 29.64
N ALA A 82 3.36 1.69 28.58
CA ALA A 82 4.66 1.00 28.61
C ALA A 82 5.82 1.97 28.91
N MET A 83 5.81 3.15 28.27
CA MET A 83 6.77 4.23 28.53
C MET A 83 6.68 4.76 29.98
N ALA A 84 5.47 4.92 30.50
CA ALA A 84 5.23 5.33 31.88
C ALA A 84 5.74 4.32 32.91
N LYS A 85 5.82 3.02 32.56
CA LYS A 85 6.35 1.96 33.42
C LYS A 85 7.87 1.81 33.40
N HIS A 86 8.61 2.57 32.58
CA HIS A 86 10.07 2.43 32.41
C HIS A 86 10.51 0.99 32.12
N GLU A 87 9.64 0.19 31.50
CA GLU A 87 10.03 -1.13 30.99
C GLU A 87 11.02 -0.88 29.84
N ARG A 88 12.31 -1.12 30.09
CA ARG A 88 13.32 -1.18 29.03
C ARG A 88 12.86 -2.24 28.04
N VAL A 89 12.31 -1.83 26.91
CA VAL A 89 11.90 -2.71 25.82
C VAL A 89 13.18 -3.37 25.29
N ARG A 90 13.53 -4.54 25.84
CA ARG A 90 14.57 -5.40 25.28
C ARG A 90 14.20 -5.62 23.82
N LEU A 91 15.15 -5.43 22.91
CA LEU A 91 14.94 -5.65 21.47
C LEU A 91 14.34 -7.05 21.27
N PRO A 92 13.03 -7.15 20.97
CA PRO A 92 12.32 -8.42 21.01
C PRO A 92 12.63 -9.27 19.77
N ILE A 93 13.54 -8.82 18.91
CA ILE A 93 13.94 -9.51 17.68
C ILE A 93 14.54 -10.87 18.02
N ALA A 94 15.46 -10.93 18.98
CA ALA A 94 16.08 -12.18 19.40
C ALA A 94 15.03 -13.16 19.98
N GLU A 95 14.06 -12.64 20.73
CA GLU A 95 13.00 -13.43 21.36
C GLU A 95 11.94 -13.90 20.34
N LEU A 96 11.66 -13.08 19.32
CA LEU A 96 10.79 -13.41 18.19
C LEU A 96 11.36 -14.59 17.39
N PHE A 97 12.66 -14.57 17.05
CA PHE A 97 13.30 -15.68 16.35
C PHE A 97 13.57 -16.88 17.24
N ALA A 98 13.79 -16.70 18.55
CA ALA A 98 13.99 -17.83 19.46
C ALA A 98 12.68 -18.59 19.76
N GLN A 99 11.59 -17.87 20.01
CA GLN A 99 10.34 -18.47 20.51
C GLN A 99 9.21 -18.53 19.45
N HIS A 100 9.25 -17.70 18.41
CA HIS A 100 8.14 -17.51 17.47
C HIS A 100 8.56 -17.57 15.99
N TRP A 101 9.64 -18.27 15.65
CA TRP A 101 10.17 -18.29 14.27
C TRP A 101 9.21 -18.89 13.24
N ARG A 102 8.46 -19.96 13.59
CA ARG A 102 7.53 -20.61 12.65
C ARG A 102 6.36 -19.69 12.26
N PRO A 103 5.59 -19.10 13.21
CA PRO A 103 4.57 -18.11 12.86
C PRO A 103 5.15 -16.92 12.08
N THR A 104 6.34 -16.45 12.46
CA THR A 104 7.01 -15.33 11.79
C THR A 104 7.33 -15.66 10.33
N LEU A 105 7.89 -16.86 10.07
CA LEU A 105 8.23 -17.31 8.72
C LEU A 105 6.98 -17.52 7.85
N LEU A 106 5.93 -18.14 8.40
CA LEU A 106 4.66 -18.35 7.69
C LEU A 106 4.01 -17.01 7.33
N GLY A 107 4.00 -16.05 8.26
CA GLY A 107 3.51 -14.70 8.01
C GLY A 107 4.34 -13.97 6.94
N ALA A 108 5.66 -14.09 7.00
CA ALA A 108 6.55 -13.50 5.99
C ALA A 108 6.32 -14.12 4.60
N LEU A 109 6.22 -15.44 4.49
CA LEU A 109 5.95 -16.14 3.23
C LEU A 109 4.57 -15.78 2.67
N ALA A 110 3.55 -15.68 3.52
CA ALA A 110 2.23 -15.22 3.10
C ALA A 110 2.29 -13.81 2.47
N MET A 111 3.07 -12.89 3.06
CA MET A 111 3.27 -11.56 2.49
C MET A 111 4.04 -11.60 1.16
N VAL A 112 5.05 -12.46 1.03
CA VAL A 112 5.77 -12.63 -0.24
C VAL A 112 4.82 -13.02 -1.37
N VAL A 113 3.90 -13.97 -1.13
CA VAL A 113 2.91 -14.35 -2.13
C VAL A 113 2.02 -13.17 -2.54
N CYS A 114 1.53 -12.38 -1.56
CA CYS A 114 0.73 -11.20 -1.85
C CYS A 114 1.49 -10.17 -2.71
N TYR A 115 2.73 -9.84 -2.36
CA TYR A 115 3.54 -8.88 -3.12
C TYR A 115 3.93 -9.41 -4.49
N ALA A 116 4.26 -10.69 -4.60
CA ALA A 116 4.60 -11.31 -5.88
C ALA A 116 3.40 -11.26 -6.84
N LEU A 117 2.21 -11.66 -6.39
CA LEU A 117 0.99 -11.58 -7.21
C LEU A 117 0.70 -10.14 -7.63
N PHE A 118 0.81 -9.18 -6.71
CA PHE A 118 0.60 -7.77 -7.02
C PHE A 118 1.55 -7.28 -8.12
N TYR A 119 2.86 -7.45 -7.95
CA TYR A 119 3.85 -6.96 -8.92
C TYR A 119 3.79 -7.70 -10.26
N ILE A 120 3.49 -9.00 -10.25
CA ILE A 120 3.28 -9.77 -11.48
C ILE A 120 2.09 -9.18 -12.25
N SER A 121 0.96 -8.95 -11.59
CA SER A 121 -0.24 -8.43 -12.22
C SER A 121 -0.13 -6.97 -12.67
N THR A 122 0.61 -6.11 -11.96
CA THR A 122 0.65 -4.67 -12.28
C THR A 122 1.84 -4.27 -13.13
N VAL A 123 3.04 -4.76 -12.81
CA VAL A 123 4.29 -4.31 -13.46
C VAL A 123 4.69 -5.26 -14.57
N PHE A 124 4.75 -6.56 -14.28
CA PHE A 124 5.17 -7.55 -15.28
C PHE A 124 4.14 -7.65 -16.40
N SER A 125 2.85 -7.76 -16.09
CA SER A 125 1.79 -7.81 -17.12
C SER A 125 1.80 -6.59 -18.03
N LEU A 126 2.04 -5.37 -17.50
CA LEU A 126 2.20 -4.16 -18.32
C LEU A 126 3.39 -4.29 -19.27
N SER A 127 4.55 -4.63 -18.73
CA SER A 127 5.79 -4.75 -19.50
C SER A 127 5.64 -5.80 -20.60
N TYR A 128 5.07 -6.95 -20.28
CA TYR A 128 4.87 -8.05 -21.24
C TYR A 128 3.79 -7.72 -22.29
N GLY A 129 2.69 -7.11 -21.85
CA GLY A 129 1.60 -6.66 -22.74
C GLY A 129 2.08 -5.70 -23.81
N VAL A 130 2.89 -4.72 -23.43
CA VAL A 130 3.45 -3.72 -24.35
C VAL A 130 4.61 -4.27 -25.18
N ALA A 131 5.54 -5.01 -24.56
CA ALA A 131 6.76 -5.45 -25.25
C ALA A 131 6.58 -6.70 -26.13
N SER A 132 5.62 -7.57 -25.83
CA SER A 132 5.49 -8.87 -26.49
C SER A 132 4.13 -9.11 -27.15
N LEU A 133 3.05 -8.53 -26.62
CA LEU A 133 1.69 -8.75 -27.13
C LEU A 133 1.19 -7.64 -28.06
N GLY A 134 1.95 -6.55 -28.21
CA GLY A 134 1.65 -5.47 -29.15
C GLY A 134 0.56 -4.50 -28.69
N PHE A 135 0.16 -4.54 -27.41
CA PHE A 135 -0.73 -3.53 -26.85
C PHE A 135 -0.02 -2.17 -26.83
N SER A 136 -0.77 -1.10 -27.13
CA SER A 136 -0.27 0.23 -26.78
C SER A 136 -0.18 0.36 -25.25
N ARG A 137 0.73 1.21 -24.78
CA ARG A 137 0.86 1.49 -23.35
C ARG A 137 -0.44 2.05 -22.78
N GLU A 138 -1.12 2.91 -23.52
CA GLU A 138 -2.37 3.56 -23.11
C GLU A 138 -3.50 2.56 -22.90
N GLU A 139 -3.71 1.63 -23.84
CA GLU A 139 -4.72 0.59 -23.73
C GLU A 139 -4.49 -0.30 -22.50
N PHE A 140 -3.25 -0.74 -22.28
CA PHE A 140 -2.93 -1.61 -21.15
C PHE A 140 -3.03 -0.88 -19.81
N LEU A 141 -2.62 0.40 -19.75
CA LEU A 141 -2.83 1.23 -18.56
C LEU A 141 -4.33 1.39 -18.24
N GLY A 142 -5.18 1.53 -19.26
CA GLY A 142 -6.64 1.55 -19.09
C GLY A 142 -7.17 0.25 -18.45
N LEU A 143 -6.69 -0.91 -18.93
CA LEU A 143 -7.04 -2.22 -18.36
C LEU A 143 -6.58 -2.34 -16.89
N LEU A 144 -5.38 -1.85 -16.57
CA LEU A 144 -4.88 -1.86 -15.19
C LEU A 144 -5.67 -0.93 -14.26
N CYS A 145 -6.04 0.26 -14.74
CA CYS A 145 -6.93 1.15 -13.99
C CYS A 145 -8.25 0.46 -13.65
N LEU A 146 -8.85 -0.24 -14.62
CA LEU A 146 -10.07 -1.02 -14.40
C LEU A 146 -9.84 -2.15 -13.38
N ALA A 147 -8.75 -2.93 -13.52
CA ALA A 147 -8.41 -4.00 -12.60
C ALA A 147 -8.20 -3.50 -11.15
N VAL A 148 -7.57 -2.33 -10.98
CA VAL A 148 -7.35 -1.73 -9.67
C VAL A 148 -8.64 -1.28 -9.00
N LEU A 149 -9.68 -0.92 -9.76
CA LEU A 149 -11.02 -0.67 -9.18
C LEU A 149 -11.61 -1.94 -8.56
N PHE A 150 -11.47 -3.08 -9.23
CA PHE A 150 -11.87 -4.37 -8.64
C PHE A 150 -11.06 -4.71 -7.40
N MET A 151 -9.75 -4.44 -7.40
CA MET A 151 -8.91 -4.61 -6.20
C MET A 151 -9.35 -3.68 -5.05
N ALA A 152 -9.67 -2.42 -5.36
CA ALA A 152 -10.17 -1.44 -4.40
C ALA A 152 -11.52 -1.86 -3.81
N ALA A 153 -12.40 -2.51 -4.60
CA ALA A 153 -13.69 -3.04 -4.13
C ALA A 153 -13.55 -4.37 -3.38
N ALA A 154 -12.62 -5.23 -3.79
CA ALA A 154 -12.36 -6.52 -3.14
C ALA A 154 -11.73 -6.34 -1.75
N THR A 155 -10.95 -5.28 -1.55
CA THR A 155 -10.29 -4.97 -0.27
C THR A 155 -11.29 -4.80 0.90
N PRO A 156 -12.31 -3.92 0.83
CA PRO A 156 -13.31 -3.80 1.89
C PRO A 156 -14.21 -5.04 2.00
N LEU A 157 -14.51 -5.72 0.88
CA LEU A 157 -15.28 -6.96 0.89
C LEU A 157 -14.55 -8.06 1.68
N SER A 158 -13.25 -8.22 1.40
CA SER A 158 -12.37 -9.18 2.09
C SER A 158 -12.20 -8.83 3.56
N ALA A 159 -12.03 -7.56 3.89
CA ALA A 159 -11.95 -7.09 5.28
C ALA A 159 -13.24 -7.41 6.06
N TRP A 160 -14.41 -7.14 5.45
CA TRP A 160 -15.71 -7.45 6.05
C TRP A 160 -15.95 -8.95 6.20
N LEU A 161 -15.60 -9.75 5.20
CA LEU A 161 -15.69 -11.22 5.25
C LEU A 161 -14.79 -11.80 6.34
N SER A 162 -13.56 -11.29 6.47
CA SER A 162 -12.61 -11.74 7.49
C SER A 162 -13.07 -11.39 8.91
N ASP A 163 -13.65 -10.20 9.12
CA ASP A 163 -14.22 -9.83 10.42
C ASP A 163 -15.48 -10.69 10.77
N ARG A 164 -16.21 -11.21 9.76
CA ARG A 164 -17.45 -12.00 9.96
C ARG A 164 -17.24 -13.51 10.08
N PHE A 165 -16.31 -14.08 9.31
CA PHE A 165 -16.11 -15.53 9.21
C PHE A 165 -14.83 -16.05 9.88
N GLY A 166 -13.96 -15.15 10.37
CA GLY A 166 -12.66 -15.53 10.94
C GLY A 166 -11.51 -15.36 9.94
N ARG A 167 -10.28 -15.48 10.46
CA ARG A 167 -9.01 -15.33 9.72
C ARG A 167 -8.50 -16.67 9.22
#